data_AF-A0A1H1ED79-F1
#
_entry.id   AF-A0A1H1ED79-F1
#
_cell.length_a   1.000
_cell.length_b   1.000
_cell.length_c   1.000
_cell.angle_alpha   90.00
_cell.angle_beta   90.00
_cell.angle_gamma   90.00
#
_symmetry.space_group_name_H-M   'P 1'
#
loop_
_entity.id
_entity.type
_entity.pdbx_description
1 polymer ?
#
loop_
_entity_poly.entity_id
_entity_poly.type
_entity_poly.pdbx_seq_one_letter_code
_entity_poly.pdbx_strand_id
1 'polypeptide(L)'
;MGVPLDVVSLSPAPAPSPLEAVLWALAVVFYGVGDYVTTVAAASRPDAEERNPIVRRVFAAPLSPLVSFALLKAAAFGCFLAGYLFVGSSPVRPAIPGAVALVGVVVTLQNIRVLQR
;
A
#
# COMPACT_ATOMS: atom_id res chain seq x y z
N MET A 1 -3.27 -26.62 -40.38
CA MET A 1 -4.36 -25.91 -39.70
C MET A 1 -3.74 -25.24 -38.48
N GLY A 2 -3.27 -24.01 -38.61
CA GLY A 2 -2.68 -23.26 -37.49
C GLY A 2 -3.79 -22.58 -36.72
N VAL A 3 -3.91 -22.87 -35.42
CA VAL A 3 -4.79 -22.11 -34.52
C VAL A 3 -4.21 -20.70 -34.43
N PRO A 4 -4.93 -19.63 -34.82
CA PRO A 4 -4.47 -18.29 -34.53
C PRO A 4 -4.41 -18.14 -33.01
N LEU A 5 -3.21 -17.87 -32.49
CA LEU A 5 -3.07 -17.41 -31.11
C LEU A 5 -3.72 -16.02 -31.09
N ASP A 6 -4.97 -15.95 -30.64
CA ASP A 6 -5.62 -14.69 -30.30
C ASP A 6 -4.76 -14.04 -29.22
N VAL A 7 -3.84 -13.18 -29.65
CA VAL A 7 -3.06 -12.31 -28.78
C VAL A 7 -4.10 -11.45 -28.08
N VAL A 8 -4.39 -11.78 -26.81
CA VAL A 8 -5.29 -11.02 -25.95
C VAL A 8 -4.86 -9.56 -26.04
N SER A 9 -5.60 -8.79 -26.82
CA SER A 9 -5.36 -7.36 -26.99
C SER A 9 -5.82 -6.69 -25.70
N LEU A 10 -4.93 -6.64 -24.71
CA LEU A 10 -5.13 -5.87 -23.50
C LEU A 10 -5.18 -4.40 -23.92
N SER A 11 -6.39 -3.85 -24.01
CA SER A 11 -6.53 -2.40 -24.17
C SER A 11 -5.80 -1.73 -23.01
N PRO A 12 -4.92 -0.74 -23.26
CA PRO A 12 -4.17 -0.09 -22.21
C PRO A 12 -5.15 0.53 -21.21
N ALA A 13 -4.84 0.38 -19.93
CA ALA A 13 -5.65 0.99 -18.89
C ALA A 13 -5.71 2.52 -19.11
N PRO A 14 -6.87 3.15 -18.92
CA PRO A 14 -7.01 4.60 -19.02
C PRO A 14 -6.01 5.31 -18.09
N ALA A 15 -5.41 6.39 -18.58
CA ALA A 15 -4.52 7.21 -17.78
C ALA A 15 -5.24 7.77 -16.52
N PRO A 16 -4.51 7.96 -15.40
CA PRO A 16 -5.06 8.61 -14.21
C PRO A 16 -5.47 10.05 -14.52
N SER A 17 -6.63 10.45 -14.03
CA SER A 17 -7.02 11.86 -13.93
C SER A 17 -6.09 12.60 -12.94
N PRO A 18 -6.04 13.96 -12.99
CA PRO A 18 -5.24 14.73 -12.05
C PRO A 18 -5.56 14.44 -10.57
N LEU A 19 -6.85 14.25 -10.25
CA LEU A 19 -7.29 13.86 -8.91
C LEU A 19 -6.71 12.50 -8.52
N GLU A 20 -6.82 11.50 -9.39
CA GLU A 20 -6.28 10.17 -9.10
C GLU A 20 -4.77 10.17 -8.95
N ALA A 21 -4.06 10.98 -9.74
CA ALA A 21 -2.61 11.16 -9.60
C ALA A 21 -2.26 11.75 -8.23
N VAL A 22 -2.99 12.77 -7.78
CA VAL A 22 -2.82 13.35 -6.43
C VAL A 22 -3.13 12.33 -5.34
N LEU A 23 -4.22 11.56 -5.47
CA LEU A 23 -4.59 10.53 -4.50
C LEU A 23 -3.54 9.41 -4.44
N TRP A 24 -2.98 9.00 -5.57
CA TRP A 24 -1.88 8.03 -5.60
C TRP A 24 -0.60 8.61 -4.99
N ALA A 25 -0.28 9.87 -5.25
CA ALA A 25 0.85 10.52 -4.60
C ALA A 25 0.68 10.57 -3.07
N LEU A 26 -0.51 10.94 -2.59
CA LEU A 26 -0.84 10.91 -1.15
C LEU A 26 -0.78 9.50 -0.58
N ALA A 27 -1.26 8.49 -1.32
CA ALA A 27 -1.15 7.09 -0.94
C ALA A 27 0.33 6.66 -0.81
N VAL A 28 1.19 7.00 -1.78
CA VAL A 28 2.62 6.69 -1.70
C VAL A 28 3.27 7.40 -0.51
N VAL A 29 2.98 8.68 -0.30
CA VAL A 29 3.58 9.47 0.78
C VAL A 29 3.13 8.97 2.16
N PHE A 30 1.83 8.83 2.40
CA PHE A 30 1.31 8.51 3.72
C PHE A 30 1.19 7.01 3.95
N TYR A 31 0.55 6.27 3.04
CA TYR A 31 0.41 4.82 3.19
C TYR A 31 1.71 4.11 2.86
N GLY A 32 2.49 4.53 1.87
CA GLY A 32 3.79 3.94 1.57
C GLY A 32 4.84 4.33 2.60
N VAL A 33 5.41 5.53 2.41
CA VAL A 33 6.61 6.01 3.11
C VAL A 33 6.35 6.33 4.58
N GLY A 34 5.35 7.16 4.89
CA GLY A 34 5.06 7.66 6.23
C GLY A 34 4.79 6.52 7.21
N ASP A 35 3.81 5.66 6.90
CA ASP A 35 3.51 4.49 7.71
C ASP A 35 4.71 3.52 7.78
N TYR A 36 5.47 3.33 6.70
CA TYR A 36 6.64 2.46 6.73
C TYR A 36 7.70 2.94 7.72
N VAL A 37 8.14 4.19 7.56
CA VAL A 37 9.17 4.80 8.40
C VAL A 37 8.73 4.82 9.86
N THR A 38 7.49 5.20 10.12
CA THR A 38 6.98 5.34 11.49
C THR A 38 6.75 3.99 12.17
N THR A 39 6.25 2.98 11.46
CA THR A 39 6.09 1.61 11.99
C THR A 39 7.44 0.97 12.28
N VAL A 40 8.40 1.06 11.35
CA VAL A 40 9.75 0.52 11.58
C VAL A 40 10.45 1.23 12.74
N ALA A 41 10.35 2.56 12.82
CA ALA A 41 10.91 3.33 13.93
C ALA A 41 10.28 2.90 15.27
N ALA A 42 8.96 2.69 15.31
CA ALA A 42 8.28 2.21 16.51
C ALA A 42 8.73 0.79 16.87
N ALA A 43 8.74 -0.13 15.91
CA ALA A 43 9.16 -1.52 16.10
C ALA A 43 10.63 -1.69 16.50
N SER A 44 11.48 -0.69 16.25
CA SER A 44 12.88 -0.70 16.65
C SER A 44 13.10 -0.27 18.11
N ARG A 45 12.06 0.20 18.82
CA ARG A 45 12.16 0.55 20.25
C ARG A 45 12.07 -0.71 21.11
N PRO A 46 12.94 -0.88 22.12
CA PRO A 46 12.94 -2.06 23.00
C PRO A 46 11.62 -2.30 23.72
N ASP A 47 10.89 -1.23 24.04
CA ASP A 47 9.66 -1.27 24.84
C ASP A 47 8.39 -1.23 23.98
N ALA A 48 8.52 -1.23 22.65
CA ALA A 48 7.38 -1.14 21.75
C ALA A 48 6.83 -2.53 21.40
N GLU A 49 5.61 -2.80 21.85
CA GLU A 49 4.87 -3.99 21.43
C GLU A 49 3.95 -3.66 20.25
N GLU A 50 4.16 -4.33 19.12
CA GLU A 50 3.25 -4.26 17.97
C GLU A 50 1.90 -4.90 18.31
N ARG A 51 0.84 -4.09 18.26
CA ARG A 51 -0.53 -4.51 18.63
C ARG A 51 -1.22 -5.28 17.51
N ASN A 52 -0.82 -5.07 16.26
CA ASN A 52 -1.39 -5.78 15.13
C ASN A 52 -0.81 -7.21 15.07
N PRO A 53 -1.62 -8.27 15.29
CA PRO A 53 -1.12 -9.63 15.31
C PRO A 53 -0.55 -10.08 13.97
N ILE A 54 -0.99 -9.48 12.85
CA ILE A 54 -0.45 -9.78 11.52
C ILE A 54 0.96 -9.21 11.41
N VAL A 55 1.14 -7.93 11.72
CA VAL A 55 2.46 -7.27 11.65
C VAL A 55 3.44 -7.92 12.62
N ARG A 56 2.99 -8.27 13.83
CA ARG A 56 3.80 -9.01 14.80
C ARG A 56 4.28 -10.37 14.29
N ARG A 57 3.42 -11.15 13.61
CA ARG A 57 3.84 -12.41 12.97
C ARG A 57 4.82 -12.18 11.83
N VAL A 58 4.62 -11.12 11.04
CA VAL A 58 5.51 -10.74 9.94
C VAL A 58 6.90 -10.35 10.48
N PHE A 59 6.97 -9.69 11.64
CA PHE A 59 8.24 -9.33 12.27
C PHE A 59 8.93 -10.49 12.98
N ALA A 60 8.19 -11.53 13.35
CA ALA A 60 8.74 -12.78 13.89
C ALA A 60 9.31 -13.71 12.81
N ALA A 61 9.16 -13.38 11.53
CA ALA A 61 9.73 -14.14 10.42
C ALA A 61 11.28 -14.00 10.39
N PRO A 62 12.00 -14.88 9.66
CA PRO A 62 13.47 -14.85 9.61
C PRO A 62 14.06 -13.58 8.99
N LEU A 63 13.25 -12.80 8.27
CA LEU A 63 13.66 -11.55 7.64
C LEU A 63 13.60 -10.39 8.65
N SER A 64 14.46 -9.39 8.47
CA SER A 64 14.44 -8.20 9.34
C SER A 64 13.08 -7.48 9.27
N PRO A 65 12.63 -6.82 10.36
CA PRO A 65 11.36 -6.09 10.37
C PRO A 65 11.21 -5.10 9.21
N LEU A 66 12.32 -4.44 8.81
CA LEU A 66 12.38 -3.57 7.62
C LEU A 66 11.94 -4.31 6.35
N VAL A 67 12.59 -5.44 6.06
CA VAL A 67 12.33 -6.20 4.82
C VAL A 67 10.94 -6.83 4.86
N SER A 68 10.58 -7.46 5.98
CA SER A 68 9.28 -8.10 6.16
C SER A 68 8.12 -7.10 6.00
N PHE A 69 8.24 -5.90 6.57
CA PHE A 69 7.22 -4.87 6.41
C PHE A 69 7.17 -4.32 4.98
N ALA A 70 8.33 -4.08 4.36
CA ALA A 70 8.39 -3.60 2.98
C ALA A 70 7.71 -4.56 2.01
N LEU A 71 7.93 -5.87 2.17
CA LEU A 71 7.28 -6.90 1.36
C LEU A 71 5.77 -6.93 1.56
N LEU A 72 5.30 -6.86 2.81
CA LEU A 72 3.86 -6.80 3.11
C LEU A 72 3.21 -5.59 2.44
N LYS A 73 3.85 -4.42 2.49
CA LYS A 73 3.34 -3.20 1.85
C LYS A 73 3.39 -3.28 0.34
N ALA A 74 4.47 -3.80 -0.23
CA ALA A 74 4.58 -3.98 -1.68
C ALA A 74 3.46 -4.91 -2.19
N ALA A 75 3.17 -6.00 -1.47
CA ALA A 75 2.07 -6.89 -1.78
C ALA A 75 0.72 -6.17 -1.69
N ALA A 76 0.45 -5.46 -0.59
CA ALA A 76 -0.80 -4.72 -0.40
C ALA A 76 -1.00 -3.62 -1.46
N PHE A 77 0.05 -2.84 -1.73
CA PHE A 77 0.04 -1.79 -2.75
C PHE A 77 -0.16 -2.38 -4.15
N GLY A 78 0.48 -3.51 -4.45
CA GLY A 78 0.26 -4.28 -5.66
C GLY A 78 -1.20 -4.72 -5.83
N CYS A 79 -1.84 -5.21 -4.76
CA CYS A 79 -3.26 -5.54 -4.77
C CYS A 79 -4.16 -4.32 -5.04
N PHE A 80 -3.88 -3.17 -4.42
CA PHE A 80 -4.64 -1.94 -4.67
C PHE A 80 -4.46 -1.44 -6.10
N LEU A 81 -3.22 -1.48 -6.62
CA LEU A 81 -2.92 -1.12 -8.00
C LEU A 81 -3.63 -2.06 -8.98
N ALA A 82 -3.59 -3.37 -8.74
CA ALA A 82 -4.29 -4.34 -9.55
C ALA A 82 -5.81 -4.10 -9.54
N GLY A 83 -6.40 -3.83 -8.36
CA GLY A 83 -7.81 -3.45 -8.24
C GLY A 83 -8.14 -2.16 -9.00
N TYR A 84 -7.29 -1.15 -8.92
CA TYR A 84 -7.43 0.11 -9.65
C TYR A 84 -7.39 -0.09 -11.17
N LEU A 85 -6.49 -0.93 -11.68
CA LEU A 85 -6.41 -1.27 -13.09
C LEU A 85 -7.62 -2.10 -13.54
N PHE A 86 -8.08 -3.01 -12.69
CA PHE A 86 -9.22 -3.88 -12.97
C PHE A 86 -10.53 -3.10 -13.13
N VAL A 87 -10.76 -2.06 -12.33
CA VAL A 87 -12.00 -1.25 -12.42
C VAL A 87 -12.05 -0.31 -13.63
N GLY A 88 -10.98 -0.20 -14.41
CA GLY A 88 -10.97 0.46 -15.72
C GLY A 88 -11.39 1.93 -15.68
N SER A 89 -12.48 2.30 -16.35
CA SER A 89 -13.01 3.69 -16.37
C SER A 89 -14.17 3.91 -15.39
N SER A 90 -14.32 3.04 -14.40
CA SER A 90 -15.44 3.11 -13.46
C SER A 90 -15.42 4.41 -12.62
N PRO A 91 -16.59 5.02 -12.33
CA PRO A 91 -16.68 6.18 -11.45
C PRO A 91 -16.13 5.95 -10.04
N VAL A 92 -16.05 4.69 -9.58
CA VAL A 92 -15.49 4.35 -8.27
C VAL A 92 -13.96 4.26 -8.26
N ARG A 93 -13.31 4.36 -9.41
CA ARG A 93 -11.85 4.19 -9.54
C ARG A 93 -11.02 5.13 -8.64
N PRO A 94 -11.37 6.42 -8.46
CA PRO A 94 -10.65 7.30 -7.53
C PRO A 94 -10.80 6.90 -6.05
N ALA A 95 -11.85 6.15 -5.69
CA ALA A 95 -12.06 5.72 -4.32
C ALA A 95 -10.96 4.76 -3.83
N ILE A 96 -10.29 4.03 -4.74
CA ILE A 96 -9.21 3.10 -4.40
C ILE A 96 -7.99 3.86 -3.85
N PRO A 97 -7.30 4.73 -4.61
CA PRO A 97 -6.18 5.50 -4.07
C PRO A 97 -6.63 6.44 -2.96
N GLY A 98 -7.88 6.94 -2.98
CA GLY A 98 -8.44 7.76 -1.91
C GLY A 98 -8.53 7.02 -0.58
N ALA A 99 -9.05 5.79 -0.57
CA ALA A 99 -9.11 4.96 0.63
C ALA A 99 -7.71 4.61 1.15
N VAL A 100 -6.78 4.25 0.25
CA VAL A 100 -5.39 3.94 0.62
C VAL A 100 -4.71 5.16 1.23
N ALA A 101 -4.85 6.34 0.62
CA ALA A 101 -4.32 7.60 1.15
C ALA A 101 -4.89 7.92 2.54
N LEU A 102 -6.21 7.80 2.72
CA LEU A 102 -6.87 8.07 4.01
C LEU A 102 -6.35 7.13 5.11
N VAL A 103 -6.29 5.83 4.84
CA VAL A 103 -5.73 4.84 5.77
C VAL A 103 -4.29 5.18 6.10
N GLY A 104 -3.48 5.50 5.09
CA GLY A 104 -2.09 5.91 5.27
C GLY A 104 -1.93 7.12 6.19
N VAL A 105 -2.75 8.16 6.02
CA VAL A 105 -2.74 9.35 6.87
C VAL A 105 -3.07 8.97 8.31
N VAL A 106 -4.15 8.22 8.53
CA VAL A 106 -4.60 7.82 9.86
C VAL A 106 -3.53 7.00 10.58
N VAL A 107 -2.96 5.98 9.92
CA VAL A 107 -1.94 5.12 10.50
C VAL A 107 -0.65 5.89 10.78
N THR A 108 -0.19 6.72 9.84
CA THR A 108 1.02 7.55 10.04
C THR A 108 0.86 8.47 11.25
N LEU A 109 -0.29 9.15 11.38
CA LEU A 109 -0.57 10.01 12.52
C LEU A 109 -0.65 9.23 13.85
N GLN A 110 -1.24 8.04 13.83
CA GLN A 110 -1.27 7.16 15.00
C GLN A 110 0.15 6.74 15.42
N ASN A 111 0.99 6.31 14.47
CA ASN A 111 2.37 5.91 14.74
C ASN A 111 3.21 7.08 15.26
N ILE A 112 3.07 8.28 14.68
CA ILE A 112 3.73 9.49 15.19
C ILE A 112 3.33 9.77 16.64
N ARG A 113 2.03 9.67 16.97
CA ARG A 113 1.55 9.85 18.35
C ARG A 113 2.12 8.81 19.32
N VAL A 114 2.35 7.58 18.86
CA VAL A 114 3.01 6.53 19.66
C VAL A 114 4.49 6.85 19.85
N LEU A 115 5.19 7.34 18.81
CA LEU A 115 6.60 7.73 18.88
C LEU A 115 6.86 8.95 19.77
N GLN A 116 5.89 9.86 19.85
CA GLN A 116 5.94 11.05 20.71
C GLN A 116 5.61 10.76 22.18
N ARG A 117 5.13 9.55 22.49
CA ARG A 117 4.99 9.04 23.86
C ARG A 117 6.24 8.26 24.25
#